data_AF-A0A0B8NSU8-F1
#
_entry.id   AF-A0A0B8NSU8-F1
#
_cell.length_a   1.000
_cell.length_b   1.000
_cell.length_c   1.000
_cell.angle_alpha   90.00
_cell.angle_beta   90.00
_cell.angle_gamma   90.00
#
_symmetry.space_group_name_H-M   'P 1'
#
loop_
_entity.id
_entity.type
_entity.pdbx_description
1 polymer ?
#
loop_
_entity_poly.entity_id
_entity_poly.type
_entity_poly.pdbx_seq_one_letter_code
_entity_poly.pdbx_strand_id
1 'polypeptide(L)'
;MALELLVLSGRSLPHALMMLIPEAWQENKNMDPKRRAFYQYHANIMEPWDGPASVCFTDGVQVGATLDRNGLRPSRYTVTKDDFLVMASESGVVEIEPENVEFRGRLQPGRIFVADLEQGRIISDEEVKDSIATAQPYEKW
;
A
#
# COMPACT_ATOMS: atom_id res chain seq x y z
N MET A 1 -15.58 -2.08 8.82
CA MET A 1 -15.96 -0.98 9.74
C MET A 1 -14.80 -0.09 10.17
N ALA A 2 -13.65 -0.59 10.65
CA ALA A 2 -12.55 0.30 11.09
C ALA A 2 -11.90 1.11 9.95
N LEU A 3 -11.50 0.46 8.86
CA LEU A 3 -10.90 1.13 7.69
C LEU A 3 -11.84 2.20 7.11
N GLU A 4 -13.08 1.81 6.85
CA GLU A 4 -14.12 2.68 6.33
C GLU A 4 -14.38 3.90 7.24
N LEU A 5 -14.43 3.71 8.57
CA LEU A 5 -14.56 4.82 9.51
C LEU A 5 -13.39 5.81 9.40
N LEU A 6 -12.15 5.32 9.32
CA LEU A 6 -10.98 6.18 9.18
C LEU A 6 -11.03 6.99 7.88
N VAL A 7 -11.45 6.37 6.78
CA VAL A 7 -11.61 7.03 5.48
C VAL A 7 -12.71 8.08 5.52
N LEU A 8 -13.90 7.73 6.02
CA LEU A 8 -15.02 8.65 6.15
C LEU A 8 -14.74 9.81 7.13
N SER A 9 -13.80 9.63 8.06
CA SER A 9 -13.32 10.69 8.95
C SER A 9 -12.30 11.65 8.31
N GLY A 10 -11.99 11.47 7.02
CA GLY A 10 -11.19 12.41 6.23
C GLY A 10 -9.75 11.97 5.92
N ARG A 11 -9.38 10.72 6.21
CA ARG A 11 -8.07 10.17 5.79
C ARG A 11 -8.19 9.54 4.41
N SER A 12 -7.11 9.61 3.63
CA SER A 12 -7.02 8.82 2.41
C SER A 12 -6.98 7.32 2.74
N LEU A 13 -7.43 6.49 1.80
CA LEU A 13 -7.43 5.03 1.96
C LEU A 13 -6.01 4.48 2.22
N PRO A 14 -4.95 4.92 1.51
CA PRO A 14 -3.58 4.53 1.83
C PRO A 14 -3.12 5.00 3.22
N HIS A 15 -3.50 6.20 3.69
CA HIS A 15 -3.16 6.68 5.05
C HIS A 15 -3.79 5.77 6.10
N ALA A 16 -5.09 5.49 5.99
CA ALA A 16 -5.78 4.61 6.93
C ALA A 16 -5.15 3.20 6.96
N LEU A 17 -4.74 2.65 5.82
CA LEU A 17 -4.04 1.38 5.75
C LEU A 17 -2.63 1.44 6.36
N MET A 18 -1.88 2.52 6.15
CA MET A 18 -0.58 2.71 6.81
C MET A 18 -0.70 2.81 8.35
N MET A 19 -1.85 3.25 8.87
CA MET A 19 -2.13 3.23 10.30
C MET A 19 -2.48 1.82 10.81
N LEU A 20 -3.36 1.11 10.10
CA LEU A 20 -3.85 -0.20 10.52
C LEU A 20 -2.82 -1.32 10.30
N ILE A 21 -2.13 -1.30 9.16
CA ILE A 21 -1.15 -2.31 8.72
C ILE A 21 0.19 -1.60 8.43
N PRO A 22 0.85 -1.03 9.45
CA PRO A 22 2.12 -0.32 9.27
C PRO A 22 3.24 -1.28 8.89
N GLU A 23 4.15 -0.82 8.04
CA GLU A 23 5.37 -1.55 7.70
C GLU A 23 6.28 -1.73 8.93
N ALA A 24 7.26 -2.63 8.85
CA ALA A 24 8.24 -2.83 9.93
C ALA A 24 9.14 -1.59 10.06
N TRP A 25 8.83 -0.71 11.02
CA TRP A 25 9.50 0.59 11.18
C TRP A 25 10.44 0.66 12.39
N GLN A 26 10.10 0.01 13.51
CA GLN A 26 10.81 0.17 14.79
C GLN A 26 12.32 -0.07 14.66
N GLU A 27 12.72 -1.21 14.10
CA GLU A 27 14.13 -1.62 13.96
C GLU A 27 14.78 -1.22 12.63
N ASN A 28 14.05 -0.54 11.72
CA ASN A 28 14.56 -0.22 10.39
C ASN A 28 15.46 1.04 10.38
N LYS A 29 16.75 0.88 10.66
CA LYS A 29 17.72 1.99 10.71
C LYS A 29 17.85 2.82 9.42
N ASN A 30 17.42 2.29 8.28
CA ASN A 30 17.51 2.95 6.98
C ASN A 30 16.20 3.66 6.58
N MET A 31 15.17 3.64 7.44
CA MET A 31 13.90 4.30 7.17
C MET A 31 14.06 5.83 7.23
N ASP A 32 13.41 6.51 6.29
CA ASP A 32 13.29 7.97 6.29
C ASP A 32 12.76 8.49 7.65
N PRO A 33 13.38 9.53 8.25
CA PRO A 33 12.96 10.06 9.56
C PRO A 33 11.51 10.54 9.61
N LYS A 34 10.98 11.14 8.54
CA LYS A 34 9.59 11.61 8.49
C LYS A 34 8.63 10.43 8.47
N ARG A 35 8.97 9.40 7.70
CA ARG A 35 8.21 8.15 7.67
C ARG A 35 8.22 7.44 9.02
N ARG A 36 9.36 7.40 9.69
CA ARG A 36 9.48 6.89 11.06
C ARG A 36 8.61 7.69 12.03
N ALA A 37 8.67 9.02 11.97
CA ALA A 37 7.86 9.89 12.82
C ALA A 37 6.36 9.71 12.59
N PHE A 38 5.92 9.56 11.33
CA PHE A 38 4.54 9.21 11.01
C PHE A 38 4.08 7.93 11.72
N TYR A 39 4.87 6.85 11.62
CA TYR A 39 4.51 5.58 12.25
C TYR A 39 4.57 5.65 13.78
N GLN A 40 5.57 6.35 14.33
CA GLN A 40 5.70 6.55 15.78
C GLN A 40 4.51 7.33 16.34
N TYR A 41 4.07 8.40 15.68
CA TYR A 41 2.89 9.16 16.06
C TYR A 41 1.64 8.27 16.08
N HIS A 42 1.38 7.55 14.99
CA HIS A 42 0.17 6.72 14.87
C HIS A 42 0.20 5.46 15.74
N ALA A 43 1.36 4.96 16.14
CA ALA A 43 1.47 3.85 17.09
C ALA A 43 0.92 4.20 18.50
N ASN A 44 0.80 5.49 18.84
CA ASN A 44 0.11 5.94 20.06
C ASN A 44 -1.42 5.99 19.91
N ILE A 45 -1.96 5.83 18.70
CA ILE A 45 -3.38 5.98 18.37
C ILE A 45 -4.01 4.64 18.01
N MET A 46 -3.28 3.78 17.29
CA MET A 46 -3.77 2.52 16.75
C MET A 46 -2.71 1.44 16.93
N GLU A 47 -3.08 0.36 17.60
CA GLU A 47 -2.29 -0.86 17.60
C GLU A 47 -2.27 -1.50 16.21
N PRO A 48 -1.13 -2.06 15.75
CA PRO A 48 -1.08 -2.71 14.46
C PRO A 48 -2.02 -3.92 14.39
N TRP A 49 -2.76 -4.00 13.28
CA TRP A 49 -3.56 -5.17 12.93
C TRP A 49 -2.65 -6.20 12.29
N ASP A 50 -1.93 -6.94 13.14
CA ASP A 50 -0.90 -7.89 12.73
C ASP A 50 -1.50 -9.25 12.32
N GLY A 51 -0.71 -10.03 11.56
CA GLY A 51 -1.07 -11.33 11.03
C GLY A 51 -0.93 -11.42 9.50
N PRO A 52 -0.94 -12.64 8.92
CA PRO A 52 -0.77 -12.81 7.48
C PRO A 52 -1.89 -12.16 6.67
N ALA A 53 -1.57 -11.10 5.92
CA ALA A 53 -2.57 -10.32 5.20
C ALA A 53 -2.08 -9.85 3.83
N SER A 54 -2.93 -10.05 2.82
CA SER A 54 -2.90 -9.34 1.54
C SER A 54 -4.26 -8.71 1.36
N VAL A 55 -4.31 -7.38 1.47
CA VAL A 55 -5.57 -6.63 1.49
C VAL A 55 -5.68 -5.84 0.21
N CYS A 56 -6.59 -6.25 -0.68
CA CYS A 56 -7.00 -5.44 -1.81
C CYS A 56 -8.00 -4.38 -1.37
N PHE A 57 -7.93 -3.20 -1.96
CA PHE A 57 -8.77 -2.07 -1.58
C PHE A 57 -9.11 -1.21 -2.80
N THR A 58 -10.19 -0.43 -2.68
CA THR A 58 -10.54 0.63 -3.63
C THR A 58 -11.48 1.63 -2.97
N ASP A 59 -11.44 2.88 -3.43
CA ASP A 59 -12.41 3.92 -3.12
C ASP A 59 -13.24 4.34 -4.36
N GLY A 60 -13.13 3.59 -5.46
CA GLY A 60 -13.76 3.88 -6.75
C GLY A 60 -12.92 4.73 -7.70
N VAL A 61 -11.89 5.43 -7.19
CA VAL A 61 -10.92 6.20 -8.00
C VAL A 61 -9.56 5.52 -7.99
N GLN A 62 -9.11 5.11 -6.82
CA GLN A 62 -7.88 4.34 -6.62
C GLN A 62 -8.21 2.87 -6.37
N VAL A 63 -7.34 1.99 -6.84
CA VAL A 63 -7.38 0.55 -6.57
C VAL A 63 -5.98 0.07 -6.23
N GLY A 64 -5.86 -0.87 -5.30
CA GLY A 64 -4.55 -1.30 -4.86
C GLY A 64 -4.57 -2.48 -3.92
N ALA A 65 -3.39 -2.79 -3.40
CA ALA A 65 -3.25 -3.72 -2.30
C ALA A 65 -2.10 -3.37 -1.37
N THR A 66 -2.20 -3.79 -0.11
CA THR A 66 -1.12 -3.73 0.86
C THR A 66 -0.84 -5.11 1.44
N LEU A 67 0.44 -5.39 1.73
CA LEU A 67 0.84 -6.59 2.47
C LEU A 67 1.10 -6.25 3.93
N ASP A 68 0.93 -7.25 4.79
CA ASP A 68 1.42 -7.21 6.16
C ASP A 68 2.94 -6.96 6.20
N ARG A 69 3.43 -6.48 7.35
CA ARG A 69 4.84 -6.11 7.57
C ARG A 69 5.84 -7.23 7.28
N ASN A 70 5.42 -8.49 7.32
CA ASN A 70 6.25 -9.67 7.08
C ASN A 70 6.02 -10.27 5.68
N GLY A 71 4.99 -9.82 4.96
CA GLY A 71 4.64 -10.29 3.62
C GLY A 71 4.31 -11.78 3.59
N LEU A 72 3.50 -12.25 4.55
CA LEU A 72 3.22 -13.67 4.77
C LEU A 72 2.19 -14.24 3.77
N ARG A 73 1.57 -13.39 2.96
CA ARG A 73 0.69 -13.78 1.86
C ARG A 73 1.29 -13.40 0.51
N PRO A 74 1.17 -14.24 -0.52
CA PRO A 74 1.63 -13.88 -1.85
C PRO A 74 0.67 -12.85 -2.46
N SER A 75 1.24 -11.88 -3.16
CA SER A 75 0.51 -10.94 -4.02
C SER A 75 1.37 -10.63 -5.24
N ARG A 76 0.85 -11.00 -6.42
CA ARG A 76 1.50 -10.88 -7.73
C ARG A 76 0.68 -9.94 -8.58
N TYR A 77 1.35 -9.17 -9.42
CA TYR A 77 0.67 -8.33 -10.38
C TYR A 77 1.32 -8.37 -11.75
N THR A 78 0.50 -8.19 -12.78
CA THR A 78 0.89 -8.08 -14.18
C THR A 78 0.26 -6.81 -14.74
N VAL A 79 1.08 -5.99 -15.40
CA VAL A 79 0.65 -4.83 -16.19
C VAL A 79 0.84 -5.22 -17.65
N THR A 80 -0.19 -4.98 -18.46
CA THR A 80 -0.15 -5.22 -19.90
C THR A 80 0.07 -3.91 -20.66
N LYS A 81 0.48 -4.02 -21.92
CA LYS A 81 0.76 -2.87 -22.80
C LYS A 81 -0.50 -2.14 -23.25
N ASP A 82 -1.67 -2.74 -23.04
CA ASP A 82 -3.00 -2.17 -23.26
C ASP A 82 -3.66 -1.71 -21.93
N ASP A 83 -2.83 -1.28 -20.97
CA ASP A 83 -3.23 -0.63 -19.71
C ASP A 83 -4.11 -1.48 -18.77
N PHE A 84 -4.00 -2.81 -18.86
CA PHE A 84 -4.68 -3.71 -17.93
C PHE A 84 -3.78 -4.09 -16.75
N LEU A 85 -4.29 -3.90 -15.53
CA LEU A 85 -3.64 -4.33 -14.29
C LEU A 85 -4.37 -5.53 -13.71
N VAL A 86 -3.66 -6.65 -13.60
CA VAL A 86 -4.14 -7.85 -12.89
C VAL A 86 -3.36 -8.02 -11.60
N MET A 87 -4.04 -8.12 -10.46
CA MET A 87 -3.44 -8.45 -9.18
C MET A 87 -4.14 -9.64 -8.53
N ALA A 88 -3.37 -10.63 -8.09
CA ALA A 88 -3.88 -11.86 -7.50
C ALA A 88 -2.85 -12.51 -6.56
N SER A 89 -3.27 -13.53 -5.81
CA SER A 89 -2.36 -14.33 -4.98
C SER A 89 -1.32 -15.10 -5.79
N GLU A 90 -1.63 -15.43 -7.04
CA GLU A 90 -0.80 -16.23 -7.93
C GLU A 90 -0.68 -15.58 -9.31
N SER A 91 0.39 -15.90 -10.03
CA SER A 91 0.57 -15.50 -11.43
C SER A 91 -0.14 -16.50 -12.35
N GLY A 92 -0.65 -16.03 -13.49
CA GLY A 92 -1.30 -16.89 -14.49
C GLY A 92 -2.77 -17.20 -14.22
N VAL A 93 -3.41 -16.48 -13.30
CA VAL A 93 -4.87 -16.59 -13.04
C VAL A 93 -5.73 -16.03 -14.16
N VAL A 94 -5.16 -15.17 -15.01
CA VAL A 94 -5.75 -14.63 -16.22
C VAL A 94 -4.79 -14.93 -17.37
N GLU A 95 -5.34 -15.43 -18.47
CA GLU A 95 -4.58 -15.68 -19.70
C GLU A 95 -4.21 -14.34 -20.34
N ILE A 96 -2.92 -14.10 -20.49
CA ILE A 96 -2.35 -12.89 -21.08
C ILE A 96 -1.25 -13.34 -22.03
N GLU A 97 -1.37 -12.96 -23.29
CA GLU A 97 -0.35 -13.24 -24.31
C GLU A 97 1.01 -12.71 -23.85
N PRO A 98 2.10 -13.52 -23.91
CA PRO A 98 3.42 -13.09 -23.44
C PRO A 98 3.89 -11.77 -24.05
N GLU A 99 3.54 -11.50 -25.30
CA GLU A 99 3.90 -10.28 -26.03
C GLU A 99 3.15 -9.05 -25.52
N ASN A 100 1.98 -9.22 -24.88
CA ASN A 100 1.20 -8.13 -24.30
C ASN A 100 1.62 -7.80 -22.85
N VAL A 101 2.53 -8.56 -22.25
CA VAL A 101 3.04 -8.26 -20.91
C VAL A 101 3.99 -7.05 -20.99
N GLU A 102 3.68 -5.99 -20.25
CA GLU A 102 4.59 -4.87 -20.04
C GLU A 102 5.48 -5.12 -18.82
N PHE A 103 4.88 -5.46 -17.69
CA PHE A 103 5.59 -5.68 -16.43
C PHE A 103 4.96 -6.79 -15.59
N ARG A 104 5.80 -7.55 -14.88
CA ARG A 104 5.36 -8.52 -13.86
C ARG A 104 6.10 -8.27 -12.56
N GLY A 105 5.34 -8.16 -11.47
CA GLY A 105 5.86 -7.86 -10.16
C GLY A 105 5.25 -8.70 -9.04
N ARG A 106 5.75 -8.46 -7.84
CA ARG A 106 5.15 -8.92 -6.60
C ARG A 106 5.13 -7.80 -5.58
N LEU A 107 4.10 -7.76 -4.76
CA LEU A 107 4.10 -6.88 -3.61
C LEU A 107 5.11 -7.40 -2.58
N GLN A 108 5.83 -6.49 -1.93
CA GLN A 108 6.87 -6.81 -0.95
C GLN A 108 6.33 -6.59 0.48
N PRO A 109 6.94 -7.21 1.51
CA PRO A 109 6.54 -7.00 2.89
C PRO A 109 6.39 -5.52 3.26
N GLY A 110 5.27 -5.16 3.88
CA GLY A 110 4.97 -3.79 4.32
C GLY A 110 4.87 -2.74 3.21
N ARG A 111 4.79 -3.15 1.93
CA ARG A 111 4.57 -2.23 0.81
C ARG A 111 3.10 -2.12 0.44
N ILE A 112 2.74 -0.94 -0.04
CA ILE A 112 1.46 -0.63 -0.64
C ILE A 112 1.65 -0.39 -2.15
N PHE A 113 0.75 -0.94 -2.94
CA PHE A 113 0.63 -0.71 -4.37
C PHE A 113 -0.66 0.06 -4.60
N VAL A 114 -0.60 1.16 -5.34
CA VAL A 114 -1.77 1.99 -5.69
C VAL A 114 -1.75 2.26 -7.19
N ALA A 115 -2.85 1.95 -7.87
CA ALA A 115 -3.15 2.46 -9.20
C ALA A 115 -4.25 3.51 -9.08
N ASP A 116 -4.03 4.66 -9.69
CA ASP A 116 -4.96 5.77 -9.74
C ASP A 116 -5.60 5.82 -11.12
N LEU A 117 -6.91 5.57 -11.18
CA LEU A 117 -7.66 5.43 -12.43
C LEU A 117 -7.95 6.78 -13.08
N GLU A 118 -7.95 7.88 -12.32
CA GLU A 118 -8.10 9.23 -12.86
C GLU A 118 -6.78 9.74 -13.46
N GLN A 119 -5.66 9.47 -12.81
CA GLN A 119 -4.33 9.81 -13.34
C GLN A 119 -3.82 8.82 -14.40
N GLY A 120 -4.44 7.64 -14.50
CA GLY A 120 -4.03 6.58 -15.43
C GLY A 120 -2.64 6.04 -15.16
N ARG A 121 -2.22 5.95 -13.89
CA ARG A 121 -0.87 5.48 -13.54
C ARG A 121 -0.80 4.73 -12.21
N ILE A 122 0.26 3.95 -12.07
CA ILE A 122 0.66 3.34 -10.79
C ILE A 122 1.47 4.36 -9.99
N ILE A 123 1.05 4.60 -8.74
CA ILE A 123 1.75 5.42 -7.77
C ILE A 123 2.67 4.52 -6.94
N SER A 124 3.95 4.89 -6.84
CA SER A 124 4.94 4.07 -6.14
C SER A 124 4.72 4.05 -4.62
N ASP A 125 5.15 2.96 -3.96
CA ASP A 125 5.12 2.85 -2.48
C ASP A 125 5.78 4.06 -1.79
N GLU A 126 6.89 4.53 -2.35
CA GLU A 126 7.64 5.67 -1.83
C GLU A 126 6.83 6.97 -1.97
N GLU A 127 6.29 7.24 -3.16
CA GLU A 127 5.47 8.43 -3.41
C GLU A 127 4.22 8.48 -2.52
N VAL A 128 3.51 7.35 -2.38
CA VAL A 128 2.34 7.23 -1.49
C VAL A 128 2.75 7.55 -0.06
N LYS A 129 3.78 6.86 0.46
CA LYS A 129 4.18 6.99 1.87
C LYS A 129 4.78 8.36 2.17
N ASP A 130 5.53 8.95 1.25
CA ASP A 130 6.15 10.25 1.44
C ASP A 130 5.09 11.36 1.45
N SER A 131 4.10 11.30 0.56
CA SER A 131 2.99 12.27 0.56
C SER A 131 2.25 12.27 1.91
N ILE A 132 2.05 11.09 2.50
CA ILE A 132 1.34 10.91 3.77
C ILE A 132 2.22 11.28 4.97
N ALA A 133 3.47 10.82 4.98
CA ALA A 133 4.41 11.09 6.06
C ALA A 133 4.84 12.56 6.14
N THR A 134 4.67 13.32 5.05
CA THR A 134 4.96 14.77 5.01
C THR A 134 3.72 15.66 5.09
N ALA A 135 2.51 15.09 5.11
CA ALA A 135 1.26 15.84 5.17
C ALA A 135 1.09 16.66 6.46
N GLN A 136 1.77 16.27 7.54
CA GLN A 136 1.74 16.93 8.84
C GLN A 136 3.13 16.91 9.49
N PRO A 137 3.42 17.81 10.46
CA PRO A 137 4.73 17.89 11.09
C PRO A 137 4.92 16.82 12.19
N TYR A 138 4.79 15.54 11.84
CA TYR A 138 4.84 14.42 12.79
C TYR A 138 6.13 14.39 13.62
N GLU A 139 7.27 14.85 13.09
CA GLU A 139 8.54 14.92 13.84
C GLU A 139 8.48 15.90 15.03
N LYS A 140 7.54 16.85 15.00
CA LYS A 140 7.34 17.83 16.08
C LYS A 140 6.30 17.39 17.11
N TRP A 141 5.55 16.32 16.83
CA TRP A 141 4.48 15.79 17.66
C TRP A 141 4.95 14.57 18.44
#